data_AF-A0A432QSX5-F1
#
_entry.id   AF-A0A432QSX5-F1
#
_cell.length_a   1.000
_cell.length_b   1.000
_cell.length_c   1.000
_cell.angle_alpha   90.00
_cell.angle_beta   90.00
_cell.angle_gamma   90.00
#
_symmetry.space_group_name_H-M   'P 1'
#
loop_
_entity.id
_entity.type
_entity.pdbx_description
1 polymer ?
#
loop_
_entity_poly.entity_id
_entity_poly.type
_entity_poly.pdbx_seq_one_letter_code
_entity_poly.pdbx_strand_id
1 'polypeptide(L)' 'MKIVRTEDGSLTLFSEKFNEPYHSLTAGAFKEAVEKFCKPCKVEEKAKKGELNLFDVCFGLGYNTVAFLETAFSSNPN' A
#
# COMPACT_ATOMS: atom_id res chain seq x y z
N MET A 1 0.04 -20.76 2.79
CA MET A 1 -0.48 -19.38 2.97
C MET A 1 -1.98 -19.41 2.76
N LYS A 2 -2.73 -18.61 3.51
CA LYS A 2 -4.21 -18.54 3.42
C LYS A 2 -4.64 -17.14 3.02
N ILE A 3 -5.63 -17.03 2.13
CA ILE A 3 -6.24 -15.74 1.79
C ILE A 3 -7.17 -15.33 2.93
N VAL A 4 -7.05 -14.09 3.38
CA VAL A 4 -7.86 -13.50 4.45
C VAL A 4 -8.39 -12.15 3.96
N ARG A 5 -9.67 -11.87 4.23
CA ARG A 5 -10.25 -10.55 3.95
C ARG A 5 -9.98 -9.60 5.10
N THR A 6 -9.54 -8.38 4.80
CA THR A 6 -9.27 -7.32 5.79
C THR A 6 -10.48 -6.41 5.97
N GLU A 7 -10.43 -5.54 6.97
CA GLU A 7 -11.55 -4.65 7.35
C GLU A 7 -11.97 -3.67 6.24
N ASP A 8 -11.01 -3.13 5.46
CA ASP A 8 -11.30 -2.28 4.29
C ASP A 8 -11.81 -3.07 3.06
N GLY A 9 -12.04 -4.36 3.21
CA GLY A 9 -12.54 -5.25 2.17
C GLY A 9 -11.49 -5.77 1.19
N SER A 10 -10.24 -5.30 1.30
CA SER A 10 -9.10 -5.85 0.53
C SER A 10 -8.70 -7.25 1.02
N LEU A 11 -7.84 -7.92 0.27
CA LEU A 11 -7.40 -9.28 0.58
C LEU A 11 -5.94 -9.27 1.01
N THR A 12 -5.57 -10.12 1.95
CA THR A 12 -4.17 -10.34 2.31
C THR A 12 -3.87 -11.82 2.42
N LEU A 13 -2.59 -12.17 2.52
CA LEU A 13 -2.14 -13.52 2.80
C LEU A 13 -1.72 -13.63 4.26
N PHE A 14 -2.14 -14.70 4.91
CA PHE A 14 -1.61 -15.12 6.21
C PHE A 14 -0.48 -16.12 6.01
N SER A 15 0.70 -15.80 6.53
CA SER A 15 1.85 -16.69 6.55
C SER A 15 1.80 -17.57 7.79
N GLU A 16 1.50 -18.86 7.62
CA GLU A 16 1.57 -19.82 8.73
C GLU A 16 3.00 -19.99 9.25
N LYS A 17 4.01 -19.75 8.40
CA LYS A 17 5.44 -19.80 8.78
C LYS A 17 5.83 -18.70 9.77
N PHE A 18 5.34 -17.48 9.55
CA PHE A 18 5.65 -16.32 10.39
C PHE A 18 4.54 -16.01 11.40
N ASN A 19 3.41 -16.72 11.31
CA ASN A 19 2.19 -16.49 12.08
C ASN A 19 1.68 -15.03 11.99
N GLU A 20 1.83 -14.43 10.82
CA GLU A 20 1.52 -13.02 10.57
C GLU A 20 0.80 -12.84 9.22
N PRO A 21 -0.15 -11.89 9.14
CA PRO A 21 -0.68 -11.44 7.87
C PRO A 21 0.33 -10.51 7.18
N TYR A 22 0.31 -10.47 5.84
CA TYR A 22 1.15 -9.56 5.06
C TYR A 22 0.78 -8.09 5.27
N HIS A 23 -0.48 -7.83 5.67
CA HIS A 23 -1.01 -6.51 5.95
C HIS A 23 -1.96 -6.53 7.15
N SER A 24 -2.22 -5.36 7.73
CA SER A 24 -3.13 -5.19 8.85
C SER A 24 -4.54 -5.69 8.54
N LEU A 25 -4.99 -6.69 9.30
CA LEU A 25 -6.34 -7.23 9.18
C LEU A 25 -7.41 -6.22 9.63
N THR A 26 -7.12 -5.44 10.66
CA THR A 26 -8.07 -4.52 11.30
C THR A 26 -8.11 -3.14 10.68
N ALA A 27 -7.01 -2.67 10.09
CA ALA A 27 -7.02 -1.43 9.33
C ALA A 27 -7.48 -1.67 7.89
N GLY A 28 -7.06 -2.78 7.28
CA GLY A 28 -7.18 -2.96 5.84
C GLY A 28 -5.84 -2.87 5.11
N ALA A 29 -5.60 -3.70 4.09
CA ALA A 29 -4.32 -3.69 3.37
C ALA A 29 -4.13 -2.40 2.55
N PHE A 30 -5.19 -1.92 1.90
CA PHE A 30 -5.12 -0.69 1.11
C PHE A 30 -5.09 0.55 2.01
N LYS A 31 -5.94 0.57 3.06
CA LYS A 31 -5.92 1.65 4.06
C LYS A 31 -4.56 1.76 4.73
N GLU A 32 -3.94 0.64 5.11
CA GLU A 32 -2.59 0.64 5.65
C GLU A 32 -1.58 1.23 4.67
N ALA A 33 -1.59 0.80 3.40
CA ALA A 33 -0.68 1.28 2.37
C ALA A 33 -0.76 2.81 2.19
N VAL A 34 -1.97 3.37 2.18
CA VAL A 34 -2.18 4.82 2.06
C VAL A 34 -1.78 5.57 3.33
N GLU A 35 -2.30 5.16 4.49
CA GLU A 35 -2.15 5.91 5.74
C GLU A 35 -0.73 5.82 6.33
N LYS A 36 -0.06 4.67 6.22
CA LYS A 36 1.26 4.46 6.82
C LYS A 36 2.42 4.71 5.86
N PHE A 37 2.21 4.63 4.54
CA PHE A 37 3.29 4.78 3.56
C PHE A 37 3.06 6.00 2.66
N CYS A 38 1.94 6.09 1.94
CA CYS A 38 1.74 7.18 0.97
C CYS A 38 1.70 8.57 1.63
N LYS A 39 0.90 8.73 2.71
CA LYS A 39 0.79 10.01 3.41
C LYS A 39 2.10 10.44 4.08
N PRO A 40 2.79 9.59 4.89
CA PRO A 40 4.05 10.00 5.51
C PRO A 40 5.17 10.28 4.50
N CYS A 41 5.17 9.57 3.35
CA CYS A 41 6.12 9.82 2.27
C CYS A 41 5.81 11.08 1.44
N LYS A 42 4.65 11.73 1.67
CA LYS A 42 4.19 12.93 0.95
C LYS A 42 4.08 12.71 -0.56
N VAL A 43 3.49 11.58 -0.93
CA VAL A 43 3.38 11.15 -2.33
C VAL A 43 2.60 12.20 -3.13
N GLU A 44 1.48 12.70 -2.61
CA GLU A 44 0.64 13.69 -3.31
C GLU A 44 1.41 14.99 -3.62
N GLU A 45 2.14 15.53 -2.65
CA GLU A 45 2.88 16.79 -2.83
C GLU A 45 4.11 16.63 -3.71
N LYS A 46 4.75 15.46 -3.69
CA LYS A 46 5.91 15.18 -4.55
C LYS A 46 5.48 14.88 -5.98
N ALA A 47 4.35 14.19 -6.20
CA ALA A 47 3.82 13.91 -7.53
C ALA A 47 3.60 15.19 -8.35
N LYS A 48 3.13 16.27 -7.71
CA LYS A 48 2.93 17.59 -8.33
C LYS A 48 4.21 18.30 -8.75
N LYS A 49 5.40 17.81 -8.35
CA LYS A 49 6.70 18.40 -8.71
C LYS A 49 7.30 17.81 -9.98
N GLY A 50 6.70 16.78 -10.56
CA GLY A 50 7.05 16.23 -11.89
C GLY A 50 7.64 14.83 -11.85
N GLU A 51 8.74 14.61 -11.12
CA GLU A 51 9.39 13.29 -11.06
C GLU A 51 9.26 12.65 -9.68
N LEU A 52 8.84 11.38 -9.65
CA LEU A 52 8.67 10.61 -8.42
C LEU A 52 9.23 9.20 -8.59
N ASN A 53 10.12 8.81 -7.67
CA ASN A 53 10.73 7.49 -7.64
C ASN A 53 10.31 6.76 -6.36
N LEU A 54 9.90 5.50 -6.49
CA LEU A 54 9.54 4.61 -5.38
C LEU A 54 10.64 3.58 -5.15
N PHE A 55 11.05 3.41 -3.90
CA PHE A 55 11.83 2.26 -3.46
C PHE A 55 10.96 1.40 -2.53
N ASP A 56 10.44 0.29 -3.05
CA ASP A 56 9.57 -0.65 -2.33
C ASP A 56 10.38 -1.87 -1.86
N VAL A 57 10.50 -2.06 -0.56
CA VAL A 57 11.24 -3.18 0.03
C VAL A 57 10.25 -4.29 0.35
N CYS A 58 10.45 -5.45 -0.28
CA CYS A 58 9.57 -6.61 -0.20
C CYS A 58 8.20 -6.39 -0.87
N PHE A 59 8.18 -6.48 -2.20
CA PHE A 59 7.00 -6.29 -3.05
C PHE A 59 5.73 -6.99 -2.52
N GLY A 60 5.86 -8.20 -1.98
CA GLY A 60 4.76 -8.90 -1.32
C GLY A 60 3.56 -9.07 -2.25
N LEU A 61 2.43 -8.44 -1.90
CA LEU A 61 1.19 -8.44 -2.68
C LEU A 61 1.03 -7.20 -3.57
N GLY A 62 1.98 -6.27 -3.51
CA GLY A 62 1.99 -5.05 -4.33
C GLY A 62 1.10 -3.91 -3.80
N TYR A 63 0.46 -4.04 -2.63
CA TYR A 63 -0.42 -2.99 -2.09
C TYR A 63 0.27 -1.63 -1.93
N ASN A 64 1.51 -1.60 -1.44
CA ASN A 64 2.27 -0.36 -1.30
C ASN A 64 2.53 0.30 -2.66
N THR A 65 2.96 -0.49 -3.65
CA THR A 65 3.19 -0.01 -5.02
C THR A 65 1.91 0.49 -5.67
N VAL A 66 0.79 -0.25 -5.56
CA VAL A 66 -0.50 0.16 -6.15
C VAL A 66 -1.02 1.43 -5.48
N ALA A 67 -1.01 1.49 -4.14
CA ALA A 67 -1.45 2.67 -3.41
C ALA A 67 -0.58 3.90 -3.76
N PHE A 68 0.74 3.72 -3.92
CA PHE A 68 1.64 4.77 -4.37
C PHE A 68 1.25 5.29 -5.77
N LEU A 69 1.04 4.38 -6.74
CA LEU A 69 0.67 4.76 -8.12
C LEU A 69 -0.69 5.48 -8.16
N GLU A 70 -1.70 4.93 -7.47
CA GLU A 70 -3.03 5.53 -7.39
C GLU A 70 -2.98 6.92 -6.75
N THR A 71 -2.25 7.07 -5.64
CA THR A 71 -2.08 8.36 -4.97
C THR A 71 -1.36 9.36 -5.87
N ALA A 72 -0.29 8.94 -6.55
CA ALA A 72 0.51 9.80 -7.43
C ALA A 72 -0.31 10.29 -8.64
N PHE A 73 -0.96 9.37 -9.37
CA PHE A 73 -1.74 9.70 -10.56
C PHE A 73 -3.00 10.51 -10.23
N SER A 74 -3.67 10.22 -9.11
CA SER A 74 -4.83 11.02 -8.68
C SER A 74 -4.43 12.44 -8.27
N SER A 75 -3.19 12.63 -7.80
CA SER A 75 -2.68 13.93 -7.36
C SER A 75 -2.08 14.78 -8.49
N ASN A 76 -1.72 14.14 -9.60
CA ASN A 76 -1.24 14.80 -10.80
C ASN A 76 -1.75 14.04 -12.06
N PRO A 77 -3.00 14.27 -12.49
CA PRO A 77 -3.64 13.51 -13.58
C PRO A 77 -3.18 13.92 -14.99
N ASN A 78 -2.23 14.86 -15.11
CA ASN A 78 -1.75 15.44 -16.37
C ASN A 78 -0.32 15.00 -16.69
#